data_AF-A0A953QU10-F1
#
_entry.id   AF-A0A953QU10-F1
#
_cell.length_a   1.000
_cell.length_b   1.000
_cell.length_c   1.000
_cell.angle_alpha   90.00
_cell.angle_beta   90.00
_cell.angle_gamma   90.00
#
_symmetry.space_group_name_H-M   'P 1'
#
loop_
_entity.id
_entity.type
_entity.pdbx_description
1 polymer ?
#
loop_
_entity_poly.entity_id
_entity_poly.type
_entity_poly.pdbx_seq_one_letter_code
_entity_poly.pdbx_strand_id
1 'polypeptide(L)' 'RSALYLASWTAVRRAGTFRAIYENLVARGKPRQLALIAVARRMLVVLNDMLRSGRDWQERMIFA' A
#
# COMPACT_ATOMS: atom_id res chain seq x y z
N ARG A 1 -11.13 -2.46 10.16
CA ARG A 1 -10.93 -2.39 8.69
C ARG A 1 -10.78 -0.95 8.18
N SER A 2 -11.44 0.04 8.78
CA SER A 2 -11.43 1.45 8.31
C SER A 2 -10.10 2.19 8.48
N ALA A 3 -9.34 1.92 9.54
CA ALA A 3 -8.06 2.58 9.81
C ALA A 3 -7.04 2.38 8.67
N LEU A 4 -6.93 1.16 8.16
CA LEU A 4 -6.00 0.85 7.07
C LEU A 4 -6.44 1.46 5.74
N TYR A 5 -7.75 1.60 5.51
CA TYR A 5 -8.28 2.29 4.34
C TYR A 5 -7.94 3.79 4.37
N LEU A 6 -8.12 4.45 5.52
CA LEU A 6 -7.73 5.84 5.71
C LEU A 6 -6.22 6.04 5.59
N ALA A 7 -5.42 5.13 6.15
CA ALA A 7 -3.96 5.13 5.99
C ALA A 7 -3.53 4.92 4.53
N SER A 8 -4.25 4.09 3.78
CA SER A 8 -3.98 3.89 2.35
C SER A 8 -4.27 5.15 1.55
N TRP A 9 -5.33 5.88 1.90
CA TRP A 9 -5.67 7.12 1.23
C TRP A 9 -4.64 8.23 1.50
N THR A 10 -4.13 8.35 2.73
CA THR A 10 -3.02 9.26 3.03
C THR A 10 -1.72 8.82 2.35
N ALA A 11 -1.45 7.51 2.29
CA ALA A 11 -0.28 6.95 1.62
C ALA A 11 -0.29 7.20 0.11
N VAL A 12 -1.43 7.02 -0.56
CA VAL A 12 -1.56 7.35 -2.00
C VAL A 12 -1.33 8.85 -2.26
N ARG A 13 -1.67 9.72 -1.30
CA ARG A 13 -1.47 11.18 -1.44
C ARG A 13 -0.04 11.64 -1.13
N ARG A 14 0.64 11.03 -0.15
CA ARG A 14 1.98 11.46 0.31
C ARG A 14 3.15 10.59 -0.17
N ALA A 15 2.95 9.28 -0.36
CA ALA A 15 4.00 8.33 -0.66
C ALA A 15 3.97 7.94 -2.15
N GLY A 16 4.97 8.40 -2.91
CA GLY A 16 5.05 8.21 -4.36
C GLY A 16 4.99 6.75 -4.81
N THR A 17 5.57 5.83 -4.02
CA THR A 17 5.63 4.39 -4.32
C THR A 17 4.25 3.72 -4.25
N PHE A 18 3.44 4.05 -3.23
CA PHE A 18 2.06 3.57 -3.13
C PHE A 18 1.14 4.22 -4.16
N ARG A 19 1.40 5.50 -4.49
CA ARG A 19 0.70 6.21 -5.56
C ARG A 19 0.92 5.55 -6.91
N ALA A 20 2.15 5.19 -7.25
CA ALA A 20 2.48 4.50 -8.49
C ALA A 20 1.73 3.16 -8.62
N ILE A 21 1.63 2.39 -7.53
CA ILE A 21 0.86 1.14 -7.51
C ILE A 21 -0.64 1.40 -7.74
N TYR A 22 -1.19 2.40 -7.06
CA TYR A 22 -2.58 2.80 -7.22
C TYR A 22 -2.88 3.25 -8.66
N GLU A 23 -2.06 4.14 -9.22
CA GLU A 23 -2.19 4.65 -10.58
C GLU A 23 -2.03 3.52 -11.61
N ASN A 24 -1.07 2.60 -11.44
CA ASN A 24 -0.92 1.42 -12.30
C ASN A 24 -2.16 0.52 -12.27
N LEU A 25 -2.77 0.32 -11.09
CA LEU A 25 -3.98 -0.49 -10.98
C LEU A 25 -5.19 0.19 -11.62
N VAL A 26 -5.32 1.51 -11.46
CA VAL A 26 -6.39 2.29 -12.10
C VAL A 26 -6.19 2.34 -13.62
N ALA A 27 -4.95 2.50 -14.10
CA ALA A 27 -4.61 2.48 -15.52
C ALA A 27 -4.93 1.13 -16.19
N ARG A 28 -4.86 0.03 -15.43
CA ARG A 28 -5.29 -1.31 -15.87
C ARG A 28 -6.82 -1.49 -15.89
N GLY A 29 -7.59 -0.43 -15.69
CA GLY A 29 -9.06 -0.44 -15.72
C GLY A 29 -9.71 -0.98 -14.45
N LYS A 30 -8.96 -1.16 -13.35
CA LYS A 30 -9.55 -1.67 -12.10
C LYS A 30 -10.35 -0.58 -11.38
N PRO A 31 -11.43 -0.95 -10.66
CA PRO A 31 -12.18 -0.01 -9.84
C PRO A 31 -11.27 0.67 -8.80
N ARG A 32 -11.44 1.98 -8.61
CA ARG A 32 -10.64 2.78 -7.67
C ARG A 32 -10.63 2.22 -6.25
N GLN A 33 -11.76 1.67 -5.80
CA GLN A 33 -11.85 1.01 -4.48
C GLN A 33 -10.96 -0.23 -4.39
N LEU A 34 -10.91 -1.04 -5.46
CA LEU A 34 -10.05 -2.21 -5.49
C LEU A 34 -8.56 -1.83 -5.48
N ALA A 35 -8.21 -0.74 -6.18
CA ALA A 35 -6.86 -0.20 -6.14
C ALA A 35 -6.47 0.29 -4.72
N LEU A 36 -7.37 0.98 -4.01
CA LEU A 36 -7.14 1.36 -2.60
C LEU A 36 -7.02 0.15 -1.68
N ILE A 37 -7.86 -0.88 -1.85
CA ILE A 37 -7.79 -2.12 -1.05
C ILE A 37 -6.46 -2.86 -1.32
N ALA A 38 -5.98 -2.86 -2.57
CA ALA A 38 -4.68 -3.46 -2.91
C ALA A 38 -3.52 -2.74 -2.21
N VAL A 39 -3.53 -1.40 -2.18
CA VAL A 39 -2.55 -0.60 -1.42
C VAL A 39 -2.62 -0.93 0.08
N ALA A 40 -3.83 -1.00 0.64
CA ALA A 40 -4.05 -1.35 2.04
C ALA A 40 -3.46 -2.73 2.38
N ARG A 41 -3.71 -3.72 1.51
CA ARG A 41 -3.18 -5.06 1.68
C ARG A 41 -1.66 -5.06 1.62
N ARG A 42 -1.06 -4.28 0.72
CA ARG A 42 0.40 -4.15 0.63
C ARG A 42 1.01 -3.54 1.89
N MET A 43 0.40 -2.48 2.42
CA MET A 43 0.83 -1.90 3.70
C MET A 43 0.78 -2.92 4.84
N LEU A 44 -0.25 -3.76 4.88
CA LEU A 44 -0.38 -4.80 5.91
C LEU A 44 0.72 -5.86 5.77
N VAL A 45 1.09 -6.23 4.55
CA VAL A 45 2.21 -7.17 4.30
C VAL A 45 3.52 -6.57 4.77
N VAL A 46 3.81 -5.31 4.44
CA VAL A 46 5.02 -4.60 4.90
C VAL A 46 5.05 -4.52 6.43
N LEU A 47 3.94 -4.12 7.05
CA LEU A 47 3.84 -4.02 8.50
C LEU A 47 4.04 -5.39 9.16
N ASN A 48 3.46 -6.45 8.59
CA ASN A 48 3.62 -7.80 9.09
C ASN A 48 5.05 -8.33 8.91
N ASP A 49 5.74 -7.95 7.83
CA ASP A 49 7.16 -8.29 7.63
C ASP A 49 8.06 -7.54 8.62
N MET A 50 7.81 -6.26 8.86
CA MET A 50 8.52 -5.45 9.86
C MET A 50 8.38 -6.06 11.26
N LEU A 51 7.15 -6.41 11.66
CA LEU A 51 6.87 -7.04 12.95
C LEU A 51 7.52 -8.42 13.09
N ARG A 52 7.51 -9.22 12.02
CA ARG A 52 8.11 -10.56 12.00
C ARG A 52 9.63 -10.52 12.03
N SER A 53 10.22 -9.56 11.32
CA SER A 53 11.65 -9.47 11.09
C SER A 53 12.36 -8.55 12.08
N GLY A 54 11.64 -7.75 12.87
CA GLY A 54 12.20 -6.73 13.75
C GLY A 54 12.99 -5.65 13.02
N ARG A 55 12.73 -5.46 11.72
CA ARG A 55 13.43 -4.49 10.87
C ARG A 55 12.57 -3.26 10.63
N ASP A 56 13.22 -2.11 10.58
CA ASP A 56 12.58 -0.85 10.22
C ASP A 56 12.10 -0.83 8.77
N TRP A 57 11.25 0.14 8.46
CA TRP A 57 10.65 0.29 7.14
C TRP A 57 11.73 0.39 6.05
N GLN A 58 11.64 -0.47 5.05
CA GLN A 58 12.46 -0.39 3.84
C GLN A 58 11.57 -0.38 2.61
N GLU A 59 11.82 0.56 1.72
CA GLU A 59 11.00 0.75 0.51
C GLU A 59 10.97 -0.49 -0.39
N ARG A 60 12.04 -1.31 -0.36
CA ARG A 60 12.11 -2.61 -1.05
C ARG A 60 10.98 -3.57 -0.64
N MET A 61 10.48 -3.51 0.60
CA MET A 61 9.40 -4.39 1.09
C MET A 61 8.07 -4.18 0.35
N ILE A 62 7.90 -3.03 -0.32
CA ILE A 62 6.70 -2.73 -1.10
C ILE A 62 6.67 -3.54 -2.41
N PHE A 63 7.83 -3.95 -2.92
CA PHE A 63 7.98 -4.71 -4.17
C PHE A 63 8.15 -6.22 -3.96
N ALA A 64 8.53 -6.65 -2.74
CA ALA A 64 8.76 -8.06 -2.37
C ALA A 64 7.44 -8.79 -2.09
#